data_AF-A0A0G4JRR1-F1
#
_entry.id   AF-A0A0G4JRR1-F1
#
_cell.length_a   1.000
_cell.length_b   1.000
_cell.length_c   1.000
_cell.angle_alpha   90.00
_cell.angle_beta   90.00
_cell.angle_gamma   90.00
#
_symmetry.space_group_name_H-M   'P 1'
#
loop_
_entity.id
_entity.type
_entity.pdbx_description
1 polymer ?
#
loop_
_entity_poly.entity_id
_entity_poly.type
_entity_poly.pdbx_seq_one_letter_code
_entity_poly.pdbx_strand_id
1 'polypeptide(L)'
;MLSPNECRNLQDVREGIDTIDKQIFSLFLQRLEYVYAASQFKPDEASIAAPDRVTAMLDERRRWARKQQANEDFITSLYEHIIYTYIKEQTEFWRKKNNKTA
;
A
#
# COMPACT_ATOMS: atom_id res chain seq x y z
N MET A 1 -7.74 17.18 14.69
CA MET A 1 -6.36 17.70 14.70
C MET A 1 -6.29 19.15 14.25
N LEU A 2 -5.45 19.94 14.92
CA LEU A 2 -5.07 21.30 14.52
C LEU A 2 -4.13 21.25 13.30
N SER A 3 -3.96 22.38 12.60
CA SER A 3 -2.87 22.47 11.63
C SER A 3 -1.51 22.46 12.35
N PRO A 4 -0.42 21.97 11.72
CA PRO A 4 0.87 21.85 12.38
C PRO A 4 1.38 23.16 13.02
N ASN A 5 1.10 24.30 12.39
CA ASN A 5 1.53 25.63 12.87
C ASN A 5 0.67 26.16 14.03
N GLU A 6 -0.46 25.52 14.34
CA GLU A 6 -1.36 25.89 15.43
C GLU A 6 -1.22 25.00 16.67
N CYS A 7 -0.45 23.91 16.58
CA CYS A 7 -0.15 23.03 17.71
C CYS A 7 0.56 23.81 18.82
N ARG A 8 0.04 23.72 20.04
CA ARG A 8 0.53 24.48 21.20
C ARG A 8 1.37 23.63 22.14
N ASN A 9 1.26 22.31 22.05
CA ASN A 9 1.95 21.36 22.91
C ASN A 9 2.14 20.01 22.18
N LEU A 10 2.87 19.09 22.81
CA LEU A 10 3.13 17.75 22.24
C LEU A 10 1.87 16.89 22.08
N GLN A 11 0.83 17.13 22.89
CA GLN A 11 -0.42 16.38 22.78
C GLN A 11 -1.15 16.72 21.48
N ASP A 12 -1.19 18.00 21.10
CA ASP A 12 -1.80 18.44 19.83
C ASP A 12 -1.09 17.80 18.62
N VAL A 13 0.25 17.76 18.66
CA VAL A 13 1.06 17.14 17.61
C VAL A 13 0.79 15.63 17.50
N ARG A 14 0.75 14.93 18.63
CA ARG A 14 0.48 13.48 18.67
C ARG A 14 -0.91 13.16 18.16
N GLU A 15 -1.93 13.94 18.53
CA GLU A 15 -3.29 13.77 18.00
C GLU A 15 -3.30 13.92 16.46
N GLY A 16 -2.53 14.88 15.93
CA GLY A 16 -2.37 15.05 14.49
C GLY A 16 -1.77 13.83 13.81
N ILE A 17 -0.66 13.32 14.33
CA ILE A 17 0.01 12.11 13.81
C ILE A 17 -0.93 10.91 13.87
N ASP A 18 -1.53 10.63 15.04
CA ASP A 18 -2.44 9.50 15.23
C ASP A 18 -3.66 9.57 14.30
N THR A 19 -4.15 10.78 14.02
CA THR A 19 -5.25 11.00 13.08
C THR A 19 -4.84 10.66 11.65
N ILE A 20 -3.65 11.11 11.22
CA ILE A 20 -3.10 10.80 9.89
C ILE A 20 -2.82 9.30 9.75
N ASP A 21 -2.25 8.66 10.76
CA ASP A 21 -1.94 7.23 10.73
C ASP A 21 -3.20 6.38 10.60
N LYS A 22 -4.30 6.77 11.27
CA LYS A 22 -5.62 6.12 11.07
C LYS A 22 -6.13 6.25 9.64
N GLN A 23 -5.92 7.41 9.01
CA GLN A 23 -6.31 7.61 7.61
C GLN A 23 -5.45 6.76 6.67
N ILE A 24 -4.14 6.72 6.88
CA ILE A 24 -3.22 5.86 6.13
C ILE A 24 -3.62 4.39 6.27
N PHE A 25 -3.92 3.95 7.49
CA PHE A 25 -4.39 2.58 7.74
C PHE A 25 -5.69 2.26 6.98
N SER A 26 -6.66 3.17 7.00
CA SER A 26 -7.91 2.99 6.23
C SER A 26 -7.65 2.90 4.72
N LEU A 27 -6.74 3.72 4.18
CA LEU A 27 -6.33 3.69 2.77
C LEU A 27 -5.60 2.39 2.41
N PHE A 28 -4.81 1.83 3.33
CA PHE A 28 -4.20 0.51 3.15
C PHE A 28 -5.27 -0.58 3.02
N LEU A 29 -6.26 -0.62 3.91
CA LEU A 29 -7.36 -1.59 3.81
C LEU A 29 -8.12 -1.45 2.49
N GLN A 30 -8.45 -0.22 2.09
CA GLN A 30 -9.12 0.02 0.81
C GLN A 30 -8.24 -0.42 -0.38
N ARG A 31 -6.93 -0.14 -0.34
CA ARG A 31 -5.99 -0.61 -1.36
C ARG A 31 -5.97 -2.15 -1.44
N LEU A 32 -6.07 -2.84 -0.29
CA LEU A 32 -6.10 -4.30 -0.24
C LEU A 32 -7.36 -4.87 -0.89
N GLU A 33 -8.51 -4.22 -0.70
CA GLU A 33 -9.77 -4.59 -1.37
C GLU A 33 -9.63 -4.55 -2.90
N TYR A 34 -8.97 -3.52 -3.45
CA TYR A 34 -8.66 -3.46 -4.89
C TYR A 34 -7.73 -4.59 -5.34
N VAL A 35 -6.76 -5.00 -4.51
CA VAL A 35 -5.89 -6.13 -4.82
C VAL A 35 -6.69 -7.44 -4.83
N TYR A 36 -7.60 -7.67 -3.88
CA TYR A 36 -8.48 -8.83 -3.92
C TYR A 36 -9.44 -8.81 -5.10
N ALA A 37 -9.99 -7.65 -5.46
CA ALA A 37 -10.80 -7.50 -6.67
C ALA A 37 -9.99 -7.88 -7.92
N ALA A 38 -8.71 -7.49 -7.99
CA ALA A 38 -7.85 -7.84 -9.12
C ALA A 38 -7.63 -9.35 -9.28
N SER A 39 -7.77 -10.16 -8.22
CA SER A 39 -7.67 -11.62 -8.30
C SER A 39 -8.68 -12.25 -9.26
N GLN A 40 -9.81 -11.59 -9.54
CA GLN A 40 -10.80 -12.08 -10.51
C GLN A 40 -10.29 -12.08 -11.96
N PHE A 41 -9.23 -11.31 -12.25
CA PHE A 41 -8.63 -11.18 -13.58
C PHE A 41 -7.33 -11.99 -13.73
N LYS A 42 -6.95 -12.76 -12.70
CA LYS A 42 -5.73 -13.57 -12.70
C LYS A 42 -6.04 -15.00 -13.14
N PRO A 43 -5.59 -15.43 -14.34
CA PRO A 43 -5.92 -16.76 -14.88
C PRO A 43 -5.31 -17.89 -14.05
N ASP A 44 -4.13 -17.66 -13.47
CA ASP A 44 -3.41 -18.62 -12.65
C ASP A 44 -2.64 -17.92 -11.52
N GLU A 45 -2.12 -18.69 -10.58
CA GLU A 45 -1.36 -18.18 -9.45
C GLU A 45 -0.05 -17.49 -9.87
N ALA A 46 0.63 -17.98 -10.91
CA ALA A 46 1.90 -17.41 -11.38
C ALA A 46 1.72 -15.98 -11.92
N SER A 47 0.54 -15.68 -12.46
CA SER A 47 0.17 -14.36 -12.97
C SER A 47 -0.03 -13.29 -11.87
N ILE A 48 -0.10 -13.69 -10.59
CA ILE A 48 -0.37 -12.78 -9.46
C ILE A 48 0.81 -11.84 -9.22
N ALA A 49 2.04 -12.38 -9.17
CA ALA A 49 3.23 -11.61 -8.82
C ALA A 49 3.57 -10.49 -9.81
N ALA A 50 3.26 -10.69 -11.10
CA ALA A 50 3.44 -9.72 -12.19
C ALA A 50 4.71 -8.82 -12.06
N PRO A 51 5.92 -9.40 -12.20
CA PRO A 51 7.19 -8.71 -11.88
C PRO A 51 7.37 -7.37 -12.59
N ASP A 52 7.04 -7.29 -13.88
CA ASP A 52 7.15 -6.05 -14.66
C ASP A 52 6.26 -4.93 -14.09
N ARG A 53 5.08 -5.29 -13.58
CA ARG A 53 4.19 -4.34 -12.92
C ARG A 53 4.78 -3.83 -11.61
N VAL A 54 5.41 -4.71 -10.82
CA VAL A 54 6.08 -4.33 -9.56
C VAL A 54 7.20 -3.34 -9.83
N THR A 55 8.10 -3.64 -10.77
CA THR A 55 9.19 -2.73 -11.16
C THR A 55 8.65 -1.37 -11.59
N ALA A 56 7.68 -1.34 -12.51
CA ALA A 56 7.07 -0.09 -12.98
C ALA A 56 6.40 0.71 -11.85
N MET A 57 5.78 0.03 -10.88
CA MET A 57 5.18 0.70 -9.72
C MET A 57 6.24 1.35 -8.83
N LEU A 58 7.34 0.65 -8.54
CA LEU A 58 8.41 1.17 -7.68
C LEU A 58 9.11 2.37 -8.32
N ASP A 59 9.42 2.29 -9.62
CA ASP A 59 9.98 3.42 -10.38
C ASP A 59 9.05 4.65 -10.36
N GLU A 60 7.75 4.42 -10.47
CA GLU A 60 6.75 5.48 -10.36
C GLU A 60 6.73 6.12 -8.96
N ARG A 61 6.75 5.32 -7.89
CA ARG A 61 6.75 5.86 -6.51
C ARG A 61 8.04 6.61 -6.19
N ARG A 62 9.18 6.14 -6.70
CA ARG A 62 10.46 6.87 -6.62
C ARG A 62 10.35 8.23 -7.29
N ARG A 63 9.76 8.32 -8.49
CA ARG A 63 9.50 9.60 -9.18
C ARG A 63 8.56 10.51 -8.39
N TRP A 64 7.52 9.97 -7.74
CA TRP A 64 6.63 10.75 -6.90
C TRP A 64 7.36 11.35 -5.70
N ALA A 65 8.20 10.55 -5.03
CA ALA A 65 9.01 11.02 -3.90
C ALA A 65 9.94 12.17 -4.34
N ARG A 66 10.65 11.99 -5.46
CA ARG A 66 11.52 13.03 -6.03
C ARG A 66 10.76 14.34 -6.30
N LYS A 67 9.57 14.24 -6.93
CA LYS A 67 8.75 15.43 -7.26
C LYS A 67 8.32 16.20 -6.02
N GLN A 68 8.08 15.51 -4.91
CA GLN A 68 7.66 16.10 -3.63
C GLN A 68 8.85 16.42 -2.71
N GLN A 69 10.09 16.30 -3.18
CA GLN A 69 11.30 16.49 -2.37
C GLN A 69 11.32 15.59 -1.12
N ALA A 70 10.67 14.44 -1.18
CA ALA A 70 10.67 13.43 -0.12
C ALA A 70 11.87 12.48 -0.29
N ASN A 71 12.21 11.77 0.77
CA ASN A 71 13.26 10.74 0.73
C ASN A 71 12.84 9.59 -0.21
N GLU A 72 13.50 9.52 -1.38
CA GLU A 72 13.21 8.54 -2.44
C GLU A 72 13.35 7.09 -1.95
N ASP A 73 14.38 6.79 -1.17
CA ASP A 73 14.67 5.42 -0.72
C ASP A 73 13.70 4.98 0.37
N PHE A 74 13.31 5.89 1.27
CA PHE A 74 12.26 5.63 2.26
C PHE A 74 10.92 5.32 1.57
N ILE A 75 10.48 6.16 0.63
CA ILE A 75 9.20 5.94 -0.06
C ILE A 75 9.25 4.65 -0.89
N THR A 76 10.35 4.39 -1.60
CA THR A 76 10.49 3.18 -2.42
C THR A 76 10.43 1.92 -1.56
N SER A 77 11.20 1.86 -0.46
CA SER A 77 11.21 0.69 0.44
C SER A 77 9.87 0.46 1.16
N LEU A 78 9.18 1.54 1.56
CA LEU A 78 7.84 1.44 2.13
C LEU A 78 6.86 0.80 1.14
N TYR A 79 6.83 1.29 -0.09
CA TYR A 79 5.91 0.74 -1.10
C TYR A 79 6.31 -0.66 -1.57
N GLU A 80 7.59 -0.98 -1.61
CA GLU A 80 8.08 -2.33 -1.86
C GLU A 80 7.51 -3.32 -0.83
N HIS A 81 7.62 -3.00 0.45
CA HIS A 81 7.07 -3.82 1.52
C HIS A 81 5.55 -4.00 1.40
N ILE A 82 4.82 -2.90 1.12
CA ILE A 82 3.36 -2.94 0.91
C ILE A 82 2.99 -3.82 -0.29
N ILE A 83 3.70 -3.69 -1.42
CA ILE A 83 3.40 -4.43 -2.65
C ILE A 83 3.60 -5.93 -2.41
N TYR A 84 4.76 -6.34 -1.88
CA TYR A 84 5.04 -7.76 -1.66
C TYR A 84 4.11 -8.38 -0.61
N THR A 85 3.78 -7.65 0.44
CA THR A 85 2.78 -8.09 1.41
C THR A 85 1.44 -8.35 0.73
N TYR A 86 1.00 -7.44 -0.15
CA TYR A 86 -0.32 -7.57 -0.78
C TYR A 86 -0.33 -8.64 -1.88
N ILE A 87 0.79 -8.89 -2.56
CA ILE A 87 0.93 -10.03 -3.48
C ILE A 87 0.73 -11.35 -2.69
N LYS A 88 1.32 -11.46 -1.49
CA LYS A 88 1.13 -12.64 -0.64
C LYS A 88 -0.33 -12.82 -0.22
N GLU A 89 -0.96 -11.77 0.31
CA GLU A 89 -2.39 -11.77 0.66
C GLU A 89 -3.27 -12.12 -0.56
N GLN A 90 -2.98 -11.54 -1.73
CA GLN A 90 -3.68 -11.82 -2.98
C GLN A 90 -3.59 -13.29 -3.38
N THR A 91 -2.40 -13.87 -3.22
CA THR A 91 -2.11 -15.28 -3.54
C THR A 91 -2.93 -16.20 -2.64
N GLU A 92 -2.92 -15.95 -1.33
CA GLU A 92 -3.71 -16.73 -0.37
C GLU A 92 -5.22 -16.60 -0.63
N PHE A 93 -5.69 -15.40 -0.93
CA PHE A 93 -7.08 -15.15 -1.30
C PHE A 93 -7.48 -15.90 -2.59
N TRP A 94 -6.65 -15.82 -3.64
CA TRP A 94 -6.89 -16.50 -4.92
C TRP A 94 -6.93 -18.02 -4.73
N ARG A 95 -6.00 -18.60 -3.97
CA ARG A 95 -5.99 -20.04 -3.63
C ARG A 95 -7.27 -20.45 -2.90
N LYS A 96 -7.68 -19.70 -1.87
CA LYS A 96 -8.92 -19.99 -1.12
C LYS A 96 -10.17 -19.93 -2.01
N LYS A 97 -10.21 -19.00 -2.97
CA LYS A 97 -11.33 -18.87 -3.92
C LYS A 97 -11.38 -20.07 -4.87
N ASN A 98 -10.25 -20.46 -5.46
CA ASN A 98 -10.21 -21.54 -6.45
C ASN A 98 -10.29 -22.93 -5.83
N ASN A 99 -9.73 -23.16 -4.63
CA ASN A 99 -9.83 -24.44 -3.92
C ASN A 99 -11.24 -24.74 -3.37
N LYS A 100 -12.09 -23.72 -3.22
CA LYS A 100 -13.52 -23.91 -2.89
C LYS A 100 -14.38 -24.31 -4.10
N THR A 101 -13.78 -24.31 -5.30
CA THR A 101 -14.47 -24.62 -6.56
C THR A 101 -14.04 -26.00 -7.10
N ALA A 102 -13.30 -26.77 -6.31
CA ALA A 102 -12.88 -28.15 -6.59
C ALA A 102 -13.72 -29.15 -5.79
#